data_AF-A0AAI8HP80-F1
#
_entry.id   AF-A0AAI8HP80-F1
#
_cell.length_a   1.000
_cell.length_b   1.000
_cell.length_c   1.000
_cell.angle_alpha   90.00
_cell.angle_beta   90.00
_cell.angle_gamma   90.00
#
_symmetry.space_group_name_H-M   'P 1'
#
loop_
_entity.id
_entity.type
_entity.pdbx_description
1 polymer ?
#
loop_
_entity_poly.entity_id
_entity_poly.type
_entity_poly.pdbx_seq_one_letter_code
_entity_poly.pdbx_strand_id
1 'polypeptide(L)'
;MFTVDHSKGEAFEPIKPGEYEATVINFEGKTAASGNQRLVVDYEIRSDVEQACQGQKILYDNFTVTDNAMWRFHQASKAAGFPNGMKFKDHIEWANAFLNKPIRLVVGEREHNGKKYPEVKAFKPSQAPAPDTGSFTVSDEDVPF
;
A
#
# COMPACT_ATOMS: atom_id res chain seq x y z
N MET A 1 -14.95 28.88 -16.45
CA MET A 1 -14.63 29.75 -15.31
C MET A 1 -14.65 28.87 -14.07
N PHE A 2 -13.53 28.76 -13.34
CA PHE A 2 -13.42 27.92 -12.13
C PHE A 2 -13.62 28.81 -10.90
N THR A 3 -14.48 28.39 -9.98
CA THR A 3 -14.75 29.10 -8.72
C THR A 3 -14.28 28.21 -7.59
N VAL A 4 -13.34 28.72 -6.79
CA VAL A 4 -12.86 28.05 -5.58
C VAL A 4 -13.96 28.12 -4.53
N ASP A 5 -14.47 26.97 -4.12
CA ASP A 5 -15.45 26.83 -3.04
C ASP A 5 -14.83 25.99 -1.92
N HIS A 6 -14.39 26.67 -0.86
CA HIS A 6 -13.77 26.02 0.30
C HIS A 6 -14.75 25.15 1.10
N SER A 7 -16.06 25.32 0.92
CA SER A 7 -17.06 24.44 1.55
C SER A 7 -17.13 23.04 0.91
N LYS A 8 -16.61 22.91 -0.32
CA LYS A 8 -16.47 21.64 -1.04
C LYS A 8 -15.10 20.97 -0.83
N GLY A 9 -14.17 21.67 -0.18
CA GLY A 9 -12.94 21.04 0.31
C GLY A 9 -13.26 20.32 1.61
N GLU A 10 -13.49 19.02 1.55
CA GLU A 10 -13.65 18.21 2.76
C GLU A 10 -12.42 18.42 3.66
N ALA A 11 -12.67 18.66 4.95
CA ALA A 11 -11.60 18.74 5.93
C ALA A 11 -10.85 17.39 5.94
N PHE A 12 -9.52 17.43 5.91
CA PHE A 12 -8.70 16.23 5.97
C PHE A 12 -9.03 15.42 7.23
N GLU A 13 -9.71 14.28 7.06
CA GLU A 13 -9.91 13.32 8.15
C GLU A 13 -8.69 12.41 8.27
N PRO A 14 -8.06 12.30 9.45
CA PRO A 14 -6.98 11.36 9.66
C PRO A 14 -7.49 9.92 9.52
N ILE A 15 -6.67 9.04 8.97
CA ILE A 15 -6.93 7.60 8.90
C ILE A 15 -7.03 7.06 10.33
N LYS A 16 -8.23 6.62 10.70
CA LYS A 16 -8.53 6.04 12.02
C LYS A 16 -8.06 4.57 12.07
N PRO A 17 -7.86 4.00 13.27
CA PRO A 17 -7.66 2.56 13.40
C PRO A 17 -8.81 1.77 12.78
N GLY A 18 -8.49 0.73 12.00
CA GLY A 18 -9.49 -0.03 11.26
C GLY A 18 -8.88 -0.99 10.25
N GLU A 19 -9.74 -1.62 9.44
CA GLU A 19 -9.33 -2.47 8.33
C GLU A 19 -9.69 -1.79 7.01
N TYR A 20 -8.74 -1.75 6.08
CA TYR A 20 -8.88 -1.03 4.82
C TYR A 20 -8.42 -1.88 3.65
N GLU A 21 -9.23 -1.96 2.61
CA GLU A 21 -8.81 -2.48 1.30
C GLU A 21 -7.85 -1.47 0.67
N ALA A 22 -6.63 -1.92 0.33
CA ALA A 22 -5.57 -1.06 -0.13
C ALA A 22 -4.77 -1.72 -1.27
N THR A 23 -4.09 -0.88 -2.04
CA THR A 23 -3.17 -1.30 -3.09
C THR A 23 -1.76 -0.85 -2.73
N VAL A 24 -0.77 -1.72 -2.94
CA VAL A 24 0.65 -1.35 -2.85
C VAL A 24 0.99 -0.44 -4.03
N ILE A 25 1.32 0.83 -3.78
CA ILE A 25 1.51 1.82 -4.86
C ILE A 25 2.96 2.19 -5.10
N ASN A 26 3.84 1.98 -4.12
CA ASN A 26 5.25 2.35 -4.22
C ASN A 26 6.10 1.56 -3.23
N PHE A 27 7.38 1.41 -3.53
CA PHE A 27 8.38 0.98 -2.56
C PHE A 27 9.73 1.67 -2.80
N GLU A 28 10.53 1.82 -1.74
CA GLU A 28 11.88 2.39 -1.79
C GLU A 28 12.84 1.55 -0.93
N GLY A 29 13.99 1.18 -1.49
CA GLY A 29 15.08 0.56 -0.74
C GLY A 29 15.87 1.60 0.05
N LYS A 30 16.05 1.38 1.35
CA LYS A 30 16.83 2.26 2.25
C LYS A 30 17.79 1.47 3.12
N THR A 31 18.83 2.16 3.58
CA THR A 31 19.66 1.69 4.70
C THR A 31 19.28 2.47 5.95
N ALA A 32 18.92 1.78 7.02
CA ALA A 32 18.63 2.38 8.31
C ALA A 32 19.89 2.99 8.93
N ALA A 33 19.72 3.93 9.89
CA ALA A 33 20.85 4.44 10.68
C ALA A 33 21.63 3.35 11.42
N SER A 34 20.97 2.22 11.73
CA SER A 34 21.61 1.04 12.33
C SER A 34 22.42 0.19 11.34
N GLY A 35 22.44 0.54 10.05
CA GLY A 35 23.10 -0.21 8.98
C GLY A 35 22.23 -1.28 8.30
N ASN A 36 21.05 -1.60 8.85
CA ASN A 36 20.17 -2.62 8.30
C ASN A 36 19.51 -2.14 7.01
N GLN A 37 19.45 -3.01 5.99
CA GLN A 37 18.64 -2.76 4.79
C GLN A 37 17.15 -2.76 5.16
N ARG A 38 16.37 -1.91 4.49
CA ARG A 38 14.94 -1.77 4.65
C ARG A 38 14.27 -1.54 3.30
N LEU A 39 13.02 -1.99 3.20
CA LEU A 39 12.09 -1.50 2.19
C LEU A 39 11.06 -0.63 2.88
N VAL A 40 10.80 0.52 2.27
CA VAL A 40 9.75 1.43 2.70
C VAL A 40 8.63 1.31 1.68
N VAL A 41 7.47 0.83 2.12
CA VAL A 41 6.32 0.54 1.26
C VAL A 41 5.22 1.55 1.53
N ASP A 42 4.60 2.03 0.46
CA ASP A 42 3.45 2.93 0.52
C ASP A 42 2.21 2.26 -0.06
N TYR A 43 1.07 2.58 0.52
CA TYR A 43 -0.23 2.04 0.14
C TYR A 43 -1.22 3.16 -0.13
N GLU A 44 -2.18 2.89 -1.01
CA GLU A 44 -3.37 3.72 -1.19
C GLU A 44 -4.60 2.92 -0.77
N ILE A 45 -5.44 3.51 0.08
CA ILE A 45 -6.74 2.96 0.41
C ILE A 45 -7.60 3.02 -0.85
N ARG A 46 -8.04 1.87 -1.33
CA ARG A 46 -8.73 1.70 -2.60
C ARG A 46 -9.97 2.58 -2.70
N SER A 47 -10.03 3.40 -3.74
CA SER A 47 -11.15 4.28 -4.10
C SER A 47 -12.27 3.56 -4.85
N ASP A 48 -12.00 2.36 -5.36
CA ASP A 48 -12.99 1.50 -6.03
C ASP A 48 -13.82 0.63 -5.06
N VAL A 49 -13.51 0.67 -3.76
CA VAL A 49 -14.23 -0.05 -2.71
C VAL A 49 -14.92 0.97 -1.80
N GLU A 50 -16.21 0.79 -1.53
CA GLU A 50 -16.95 1.64 -0.60
C GLU A 50 -16.45 1.43 0.84
N GLN A 51 -15.61 2.36 1.32
CA GLN A 51 -15.01 2.32 2.66
C GLN A 51 -14.57 3.73 3.11
N ALA A 52 -14.29 3.88 4.41
CA ALA A 52 -13.76 5.12 4.93
C ALA A 52 -12.33 5.40 4.42
N CYS A 53 -11.96 6.69 4.35
CA CYS A 53 -10.60 7.14 3.98
C CYS A 53 -10.14 6.70 2.58
N GLN A 54 -11.06 6.37 1.67
CA GLN A 54 -10.74 5.99 0.30
C GLN A 54 -9.94 7.07 -0.45
N GLY A 55 -8.95 6.67 -1.24
CA GLY A 55 -7.99 7.57 -1.91
C GLY A 55 -6.91 8.16 -1.01
N GLN A 56 -6.97 7.97 0.32
CA GLN A 56 -5.88 8.38 1.21
C GLN A 56 -4.71 7.40 1.16
N LYS A 57 -3.51 7.90 1.48
CA LYS A 57 -2.27 7.10 1.45
C LYS A 57 -1.77 6.79 2.84
N ILE A 58 -1.34 5.54 3.03
CA ILE A 58 -0.61 5.09 4.21
C ILE A 58 0.85 4.96 3.79
N LEU A 59 1.67 5.86 4.30
CA LEU A 59 3.05 6.03 3.86
C LEU A 59 4.04 5.47 4.86
N TYR A 60 5.21 5.14 4.35
CA TYR A 60 6.40 4.84 5.14
C TYR A 60 6.31 3.58 6.01
N ASP A 61 5.65 2.53 5.52
CA ASP A 61 5.67 1.24 6.21
C ASP A 61 7.02 0.55 6.02
N ASN A 62 7.68 0.18 7.12
CA ASN A 62 9.07 -0.26 7.11
C ASN A 62 9.16 -1.78 7.22
N PHE A 63 9.75 -2.41 6.20
CA PHE A 63 10.16 -3.80 6.20
C PHE A 63 11.67 -3.87 6.42
N THR A 64 12.09 -4.31 7.61
CA THR A 64 13.51 -4.45 7.92
C THR A 64 14.02 -5.81 7.47
N VAL A 65 15.12 -5.83 6.71
CA VAL A 65 15.73 -7.03 6.15
C VAL A 65 16.62 -7.68 7.23
N THR A 66 16.00 -8.38 8.16
CA THR A 66 16.66 -9.18 9.20
C THR A 66 15.81 -10.42 9.52
N ASP A 67 16.44 -11.49 10.02
CA ASP A 67 15.73 -12.73 10.37
C ASP A 67 14.60 -12.49 11.38
N ASN A 68 14.86 -11.65 12.40
CA ASN A 68 13.86 -11.30 13.43
C ASN A 68 12.64 -10.54 12.88
N ALA A 69 12.77 -9.86 11.74
CA ALA A 69 11.69 -9.10 11.10
C ALA A 69 11.09 -9.82 9.89
N MET A 70 11.62 -10.98 9.50
CA MET A 70 11.21 -11.71 8.30
C MET A 70 9.74 -12.14 8.32
N TRP A 71 9.16 -12.32 9.50
CA TRP A 71 7.73 -12.64 9.67
C TRP A 71 6.81 -11.63 8.96
N ARG A 72 7.21 -10.35 8.86
CA ARG A 72 6.41 -9.31 8.20
C ARG A 72 6.34 -9.53 6.69
N PHE A 73 7.46 -9.92 6.07
CA PHE A 73 7.51 -10.32 4.66
C PHE A 73 6.60 -11.51 4.40
N HIS A 74 6.63 -12.53 5.27
CA HIS A 74 5.76 -13.71 5.12
C HIS A 74 4.28 -13.37 5.26
N GLN A 75 3.92 -12.50 6.22
CA GLN A 75 2.53 -12.08 6.40
C GLN A 75 2.02 -11.28 5.18
N ALA A 76 2.81 -10.32 4.70
CA ALA A 76 2.49 -9.55 3.49
C ALA A 76 2.39 -10.45 2.24
N SER A 77 3.33 -11.40 2.08
CA SER A 77 3.31 -12.38 0.97
C SER A 77 2.05 -13.24 0.98
N LYS A 78 1.64 -13.71 2.17
CA LYS A 78 0.39 -14.45 2.34
C LYS A 78 -0.84 -13.61 1.98
N ALA A 79 -0.86 -12.34 2.39
CA ALA A 79 -1.95 -11.42 2.06
C ALA A 79 -2.02 -11.11 0.55
N ALA A 80 -0.87 -10.98 -0.11
CA ALA A 80 -0.77 -10.78 -1.56
C ALA A 80 -1.02 -12.05 -2.39
N GLY A 81 -1.27 -13.19 -1.75
CA GLY A 81 -1.56 -14.45 -2.43
C GLY A 81 -0.33 -15.10 -3.08
N PHE A 82 0.88 -14.81 -2.61
CA PHE A 82 2.08 -15.51 -3.11
C PHE A 82 2.00 -17.00 -2.73
N PRO A 83 2.33 -17.92 -3.67
CA PRO A 83 2.40 -19.33 -3.37
C PRO A 83 3.38 -19.63 -2.24
N ASN A 84 3.01 -20.55 -1.36
CA ASN A 84 3.92 -21.01 -0.32
C ASN A 84 5.18 -21.63 -0.95
N GLY A 85 6.36 -21.25 -0.47
CA GLY A 85 7.64 -21.72 -1.00
C GLY A 85 8.15 -20.98 -2.25
N MET A 86 7.43 -19.96 -2.73
CA MET A 86 7.94 -19.07 -3.78
C MET A 86 9.26 -18.43 -3.34
N LYS A 87 10.25 -18.43 -4.22
CA LYS A 87 11.59 -17.89 -3.96
C LYS A 87 11.78 -16.60 -4.75
N PHE A 88 12.42 -15.64 -4.10
CA PHE A 88 12.90 -14.41 -4.69
C PHE A 88 14.42 -14.37 -4.53
N LYS A 89 15.13 -13.85 -5.53
CA LYS A 89 16.56 -13.61 -5.53
C LYS A 89 16.96 -12.65 -4.41
N ASP A 90 16.17 -11.60 -4.21
CA ASP A 90 16.39 -10.58 -3.20
C ASP A 90 15.07 -9.88 -2.82
N HIS A 91 15.17 -8.94 -1.87
CA HIS A 91 14.02 -8.22 -1.34
C HIS A 91 13.46 -7.21 -2.36
N ILE A 92 14.25 -6.77 -3.33
CA ILE A 92 13.79 -5.86 -4.39
C ILE A 92 12.93 -6.62 -5.39
N GLU A 93 13.30 -7.84 -5.77
CA GLU A 93 12.46 -8.70 -6.60
C GLU A 93 11.13 -9.02 -5.89
N TRP A 94 11.18 -9.31 -4.60
CA TRP A 94 9.97 -9.47 -3.77
C TRP A 94 9.10 -8.21 -3.81
N ALA A 95 9.68 -7.02 -3.62
CA ALA A 95 8.94 -5.76 -3.59
C ALA A 95 8.29 -5.43 -4.95
N ASN A 96 8.99 -5.71 -6.05
CA ASN A 96 8.42 -5.59 -7.40
C ASN A 96 7.22 -6.51 -7.60
N ALA A 97 7.29 -7.76 -7.13
CA ALA A 97 6.16 -8.69 -7.20
C ALA A 97 4.99 -8.29 -6.29
N PHE A 98 5.29 -7.58 -5.19
CA PHE A 98 4.32 -7.10 -4.21
C PHE A 98 3.62 -5.82 -4.65
N LEU A 99 4.25 -5.02 -5.53
CA LEU A 99 3.68 -3.82 -6.12
C LEU A 99 2.35 -4.14 -6.84
N ASN A 100 1.39 -3.21 -6.76
CA ASN A 100 0.04 -3.31 -7.31
C ASN A 100 -0.81 -4.46 -6.75
N LYS A 101 -0.34 -5.18 -5.72
CA LYS A 101 -1.16 -6.23 -5.09
C LYS A 101 -2.28 -5.60 -4.25
N PRO A 102 -3.54 -6.02 -4.45
CA PRO A 102 -4.62 -5.67 -3.54
C PRO A 102 -4.46 -6.48 -2.26
N ILE A 103 -4.48 -5.80 -1.13
CA ILE A 103 -4.36 -6.37 0.21
C ILE A 103 -5.31 -5.64 1.16
N ARG A 104 -5.64 -6.27 2.28
CA ARG A 104 -6.37 -5.61 3.36
C ARG A 104 -5.43 -5.31 4.52
N LEU A 105 -5.28 -4.03 4.84
CA LEU A 105 -4.42 -3.55 5.90
C LEU A 105 -5.20 -3.44 7.21
N VAL A 106 -4.63 -3.96 8.30
CA VAL A 106 -5.08 -3.63 9.65
C VAL A 106 -4.25 -2.44 10.12
N VAL A 107 -4.89 -1.29 10.24
CA VAL A 107 -4.28 -0.01 10.59
C VAL A 107 -4.55 0.29 12.06
N GLY A 108 -3.51 0.67 12.78
CA GLY A 108 -3.59 1.23 14.12
C GLY A 108 -3.01 2.65 14.16
N GLU A 109 -2.81 3.15 15.37
CA GLU A 109 -2.13 4.43 15.61
C GLU A 109 -0.75 4.19 16.21
N ARG A 110 0.21 5.00 15.78
CA ARG A 110 1.48 5.20 16.49
C ARG A 110 1.60 6.66 16.90
N GLU A 111 2.10 6.90 18.11
CA GLU A 111 2.43 8.24 18.56
C GLU A 111 3.92 8.51 18.34
N HIS A 112 4.24 9.67 17.77
CA HIS A 112 5.61 10.13 17.60
C HIS A 112 5.66 11.64 17.75
N ASN A 113 6.47 12.13 18.69
CA ASN A 113 6.58 13.56 19.05
C ASN A 113 5.20 14.21 19.33
N GLY A 114 4.34 13.52 20.07
CA GLY A 114 2.99 14.00 20.42
C GLY A 114 1.99 14.04 19.26
N LYS A 115 2.36 13.54 18.08
CA LYS A 115 1.48 13.42 16.91
C LYS A 115 1.14 11.96 16.68
N LYS A 116 -0.13 11.70 16.34
CA LYS A 116 -0.63 10.38 15.96
C LYS A 116 -0.50 10.19 14.46
N TYR A 117 -0.01 9.02 14.06
CA TYR A 117 0.11 8.62 12.66
C TYR A 117 -0.51 7.24 12.45
N PRO A 118 -1.11 6.97 11.29
CA PRO A 118 -1.52 5.63 10.94
C PRO A 118 -0.30 4.72 10.84
N GLU A 119 -0.46 3.48 11.31
CA GLU A 119 0.57 2.44 11.24
C GLU A 119 -0.06 1.12 10.80
N VAL A 120 0.57 0.46 9.83
CA VAL A 120 0.15 -0.88 9.41
C VAL A 120 0.57 -1.90 10.47
N LYS A 121 -0.41 -2.48 11.15
CA LYS A 121 -0.20 -3.50 12.19
C LYS A 121 -0.17 -4.91 11.63
N ALA A 122 -1.00 -5.20 10.63
CA ALA A 122 -1.05 -6.52 10.00
C ALA A 122 -1.57 -6.48 8.57
N PHE A 123 -1.30 -7.56 7.83
CA PHE A 123 -1.79 -7.80 6.47
C PHE A 123 -2.77 -8.97 6.45
N LYS A 124 -3.88 -8.78 5.73
CA LYS A 124 -4.88 -9.81 5.43
C LYS A 124 -5.09 -9.91 3.91
N PRO A 125 -5.50 -11.08 3.40
CA PRO A 125 -5.99 -11.17 2.03
C PRO A 125 -7.12 -10.17 1.79
N SER A 126 -7.07 -9.53 0.62
CA SER A 126 -8.15 -8.69 0.12
C SER A 126 -9.44 -9.51 0.01
N GLN A 127 -10.57 -8.91 0.37
CA GLN A 127 -11.90 -9.49 0.20
C GLN A 127 -12.65 -8.89 -0.98
N ALA A 128 -12.21 -7.74 -1.47
CA ALA A 128 -12.72 -7.13 -2.68
C ALA A 128 -12.11 -7.82 -3.92
N PRO A 129 -12.81 -7.83 -5.08
CA PRO A 129 -12.22 -8.26 -6.34
C PRO A 129 -10.97 -7.42 -6.64
N ALA A 130 -10.07 -7.94 -7.48
CA ALA A 130 -8.96 -7.12 -7.95
C ALA A 130 -9.51 -5.86 -8.64
N PRO A 131 -8.88 -4.68 -8.48
CA PRO A 131 -9.31 -3.48 -9.17
C PRO A 131 -9.38 -3.74 -10.67
N ASP A 132 -10.44 -3.27 -11.33
CA ASP A 132 -10.52 -3.25 -12.79
C ASP A 132 -9.47 -2.28 -13.32
N THR A 133 -8.24 -2.76 -13.48
CA THR A 133 -7.23 -2.10 -14.31
C THR A 133 -7.66 -2.34 -15.74
N GLY A 134 -8.66 -1.57 -16.19
CA GLY A 134 -9.24 -1.67 -17.53
C GLY A 134 -8.12 -1.91 -18.53
N SER A 135 -8.19 -3.03 -19.24
CA SER A 135 -7.35 -3.27 -20.40
C SER A 135 -7.75 -2.22 -21.44
N PHE A 136 -7.03 -1.10 -21.49
CA PHE A 136 -7.10 -0.22 -22.64
C PHE A 136 -6.41 -0.95 -23.79
N THR A 137 -7.16 -1.75 -24.55
CA THR A 137 -6.78 -2.08 -25.92
C THR A 137 -6.89 -0.78 -26.71
N VAL A 138 -5.77 -0.07 -26.88
CA VAL A 138 -5.66 0.94 -27.93
C VAL A 138 -5.74 0.18 -29.24
N SER A 139 -6.87 0.27 -29.92
CA SER A 139 -7.01 -0.22 -31.30
C SER A 139 -6.22 0.72 -32.21
N ASP A 140 -5.53 0.18 -33.22
CA ASP A 140 -4.76 0.95 -34.22
C ASP A 140 -5.60 2.02 -34.96
N GLU A 141 -6.94 1.98 -34.83
CA GLU A 141 -7.88 2.93 -35.41
C GLU A 141 -7.96 4.29 -34.67
N ASP A 142 -7.44 4.38 -33.44
CA ASP A 142 -7.47 5.61 -32.62
C ASP A 142 -6.16 6.44 -32.70
N VAL A 143 -5.24 6.08 -33.59
CA VAL A 143 -3.99 6.85 -33.83
C VAL A 143 -4.18 7.75 -35.06
N PRO A 144 -4.32 9.08 -34.91
CA PRO A 144 -4.32 9.98 -36.06
C PRO A 144 -2.91 10.03 -36.68
N PHE A 145 -2.80 9.61 -37.94
CA PHE A 145 -1.61 9.78 -38.78
C PHE A 145 -1.47 11.22 -39.29
#